data_AF-A0AAW3RLA2-F1
#
_entry.id   AF-A0AAW3RLA2-F1
#
_cell.length_a   1.000
_cell.length_b   1.000
_cell.length_c   1.000
_cell.angle_alpha   90.00
_cell.angle_beta   90.00
_cell.angle_gamma   90.00
#
_symmetry.space_group_name_H-M   'P 1'
#
loop_
_entity.id
_entity.type
_entity.pdbx_description
1 polymer ?
#
loop_
_entity_poly.entity_id
_entity_poly.type
_entity_poly.pdbx_seq_one_letter_code
_entity_poly.pdbx_strand_id
1 'polypeptide(L)' 'MMPLLLLWVGLAIVLGCVASSNGRSFWGWFILGMVIDPLLAGLLYYLICREK' A
#
# COMPACT_ATOMS: atom_id res chain seq x y z
N MET A 1 0.77 12.06 13.69
CA MET A 1 -0.01 12.03 12.42
C MET A 1 0.89 11.85 11.20
N MET A 2 1.95 12.65 11.04
CA MET A 2 2.89 12.58 9.91
C MET A 2 3.75 11.30 9.76
N PRO A 3 4.17 10.59 10.83
CA PRO A 3 5.05 9.42 10.66
C PRO A 3 4.37 8.23 9.98
N LEU A 4 3.06 8.06 10.16
CA LEU A 4 2.29 6.98 9.51
C LEU A 4 2.19 7.19 8.00
N LEU A 5 1.98 8.43 7.55
CA LEU A 5 1.97 8.77 6.12
C LEU A 5 3.35 8.54 5.49
N LEU A 6 4.43 8.91 6.18
CA LEU A 6 5.80 8.65 5.71
C LEU A 6 6.12 7.16 5.64
N LEU A 7 5.68 6.37 6.62
CA LEU A 7 5.86 4.92 6.61
C LEU A 7 5.10 4.28 5.45
N TRP A 8 3.86 4.70 5.23
CA TRP A 8 3.02 4.19 4.15
C TRP A 8 3.58 4.51 2.76
N VAL A 9 3.94 5.77 2.52
CA VAL A 9 4.58 6.18 1.26
C VAL A 9 5.94 5.49 1.09
N GLY A 10 6.72 5.37 2.17
CA GLY A 10 8.00 4.66 2.16
C GLY A 10 7.85 3.19 1.76
N LEU A 11 6.84 2.49 2.30
CA LEU A 11 6.53 1.11 1.93
C LEU A 11 6.10 0.99 0.46
N ALA A 12 5.26 1.91 -0.03
CA ALA A 12 4.88 1.96 -1.44
C ALA A 12 6.10 2.17 -2.36
N ILE A 13 7.06 3.02 -1.97
CA ILE A 13 8.31 3.23 -2.70
C ILE A 13 9.13 1.94 -2.74
N VAL A 14 9.28 1.24 -1.61
CA VAL A 14 9.99 -0.05 -1.55
C VAL A 14 9.34 -1.08 -2.48
N LEU A 15 8.01 -1.16 -2.50
CA LEU A 15 7.27 -2.03 -3.41
C LEU A 15 7.55 -1.69 -4.88
N GLY A 16 7.55 -0.40 -5.22
CA GLY A 16 7.92 0.09 -6.54
C GLY A 16 9.35 -0.32 -6.93
N CYS A 17 10.32 -0.18 -6.02
CA CYS A 17 11.70 -0.59 -6.24
C CYS A 17 11.82 -2.09 -6.50
N VAL A 18 11.16 -2.92 -5.69
CA VAL A 18 11.14 -4.39 -5.85
C VAL A 18 10.46 -4.79 -7.15
N ALA A 19 9.38 -4.10 -7.54
CA ALA A 19 8.74 -4.35 -8.82
C ALA A 19 9.65 -3.98 -10.01
N SER A 20 10.37 -2.85 -9.89
CA SER A 20 11.33 -2.40 -10.89
C SER A 20 12.49 -3.37 -11.06
N SER A 21 13.01 -3.95 -9.97
CA SER A 21 14.05 -4.98 -10.05
C SER A 21 13.57 -6.29 -10.68
N ASN A 22 12.26 -6.52 -10.71
CA ASN A 22 11.62 -7.67 -11.38
C ASN A 22 11.20 -7.35 -12.83
N GLY A 23 11.65 -6.24 -13.41
CA GLY A 23 11.32 -5.85 -14.79
C GLY A 23 9.88 -5.34 -14.98
N ARG A 24 9.20 -4.94 -13.89
CA ARG A 24 7.87 -4.35 -13.92
C ARG A 24 7.93 -2.83 -13.73
N SER A 25 6.85 -2.12 -14.10
CA SER A 25 6.80 -0.65 -14.00
C SER A 25 6.81 -0.19 -12.53
N PHE A 26 7.85 0.53 -12.12
CA PHE A 26 7.95 1.18 -10.81
C PHE A 26 6.68 1.99 -10.49
N TRP A 27 6.31 2.91 -11.39
CA TRP A 27 5.18 3.81 -11.19
C TRP A 27 3.84 3.08 -11.13
N GLY A 28 3.68 2.02 -11.93
CA GLY A 28 2.48 1.20 -11.89
C GLY A 28 2.30 0.53 -10.54
N TRP A 29 3.36 -0.08 -10.01
CA TRP A 29 3.32 -0.78 -8.72
C TRP A 29 3.30 0.17 -7.52
N PHE A 30 3.95 1.33 -7.61
CA PHE A 30 3.88 2.39 -6.60
C PHE A 30 2.46 2.92 -6.42
N ILE A 31 1.78 3.27 -7.52
CA ILE A 31 0.39 3.75 -7.48
C ILE A 31 -0.54 2.63 -7.00
N LEU A 32 -0.32 1.40 -7.45
CA LEU A 32 -1.06 0.23 -6.97
C LEU A 32 -0.94 0.06 -5.46
N GLY A 33 0.26 0.13 -4.89
CA GLY A 33 0.47 0.06 -3.44
C GLY A 33 -0.26 1.18 -2.70
N MET A 34 -0.10 2.42 -3.17
CA MET A 34 -0.78 3.60 -2.61
C MET A 34 -2.33 3.54 -2.68
N VAL A 35 -2.93 2.71 -3.52
CA VAL A 35 -4.39 2.58 -3.58
C VAL A 35 -4.87 1.30 -2.91
N ILE A 36 -4.14 0.20 -3.06
CA ILE A 36 -4.51 -1.10 -2.49
C ILE A 36 -4.34 -1.11 -0.98
N ASP A 37 -3.28 -0.52 -0.40
CA ASP A 37 -3.08 -0.49 1.05
C ASP A 37 -4.31 0.03 1.83
N PRO A 38 -4.86 1.23 1.54
CA PRO A 38 -6.03 1.73 2.25
C PRO A 38 -7.30 0.94 1.93
N LEU A 39 -7.42 0.41 0.71
CA LEU A 39 -8.55 -0.45 0.32
C LEU A 39 -8.54 -1.77 1.11
N LEU A 40 -7.37 -2.39 1.25
CA LEU A 40 -7.18 -3.62 1.99
C LEU A 40 -7.38 -3.40 3.49
N ALA A 41 -6.88 -2.28 4.03
CA ALA A 41 -7.12 -1.88 5.42
C ALA A 41 -8.62 -1.66 5.70
N GLY A 42 -9.34 -0.98 4.80
CA GLY A 42 -10.78 -0.79 4.89
C GLY A 42 -11.57 -2.09 4.79
N LEU A 43 -11.16 -2.99 3.88
CA LEU A 43 -11.75 -4.31 3.75
C LEU A 43 -11.52 -5.16 5.00
N LEU A 44 -10.30 -5.17 5.54
CA LEU A 44 -9.96 -5.88 6.78
C LEU A 44 -10.75 -5.33 7.96
N TYR A 45 -10.86 -4.01 8.08
CA TYR A 45 -11.71 -3.37 9.09
C TYR A 45 -13.16 -3.82 8.95
N TYR A 46 -13.71 -3.79 7.75
CA TYR A 46 -15.08 -4.23 7.49
C TYR A 46 -15.29 -5.71 7.82
N LEU A 47 -14.34 -6.59 7.49
CA LEU A 47 -14.46 -8.03 7.74
C LEU A 47 -14.27 -8.40 9.21
N ILE A 48 -13.29 -7.79 9.88
CA ILE A 48 -12.91 -8.12 11.27
C ILE A 48 -13.83 -7.41 12.27
N CYS A 49 -14.19 -6.15 12.01
CA CYS A 49 -15.02 -5.35 12.91
C CYS A 49 -16.50 -5.34 12.52
N ARG A 50 -16.94 -6.16 11.55
CA ARG A 50 -18.36 -6.30 11.18
C ARG A 50 -19.25 -6.79 12.32
N GLU A 51 -18.68 -7.56 13.22
CA GLU A 51 -19.37 -8.18 14.36
C GLU A 51 -19.41 -7.20 15.56
N LYS A 52 -20.03 -6.03 15.36
CA LYS A 52 -20.50 -5.15 16.44
C LYS A 52 -21.86 -4.56 16.12
#